data_AF-A0A1G5AE11-F1
#
_entry.id   AF-A0A1G5AE11-F1
#
_cell.length_a   1.000
_cell.length_b   1.000
_cell.length_c   1.000
_cell.angle_alpha   90.00
_cell.angle_beta   90.00
_cell.angle_gamma   90.00
#
_symmetry.space_group_name_H-M   'P 1'
#
loop_
_entity.id
_entity.type
_entity.pdbx_description
1 polymer ?
#
loop_
_entity_poly.entity_id
_entity_poly.type
_entity_poly.pdbx_seq_one_letter_code
_entity_poly.pdbx_strand_id
1 'polypeptide(L)'
;MNKKCLFAVVIMLVSLICLSACGALRDTADKNKALNESLPYYELNAANYDEISYNGLTYTITDECLEMSELQEEIGQVSKRFKNVAGEDFSFGYVYSIVNVDISNAVAVNINNEYRKADIKNNDE
;
A
#
# COMPACT_ATOMS: atom_id res chain seq x y z
N MET A 1 28.96 41.72 -21.63
CA MET A 1 28.64 40.49 -20.88
C MET A 1 29.61 39.40 -21.32
N ASN A 2 30.48 38.93 -20.43
CA ASN A 2 31.56 37.99 -20.78
C ASN A 2 30.98 36.57 -20.94
N LYS A 3 31.21 35.89 -22.08
CA LYS A 3 30.62 34.56 -22.40
C LYS A 3 30.90 33.50 -21.31
N LYS A 4 31.99 33.68 -20.56
CA LYS A 4 32.38 32.87 -19.40
C LYS A 4 31.49 33.07 -18.16
N CYS A 5 30.97 34.29 -17.93
CA CYS A 5 30.01 34.54 -16.84
C CYS A 5 28.63 33.94 -17.14
N LEU A 6 28.20 33.97 -18.41
CA LEU A 6 26.88 33.44 -18.78
C LEU A 6 26.82 31.92 -18.59
N PHE A 7 27.89 31.19 -18.96
CA PHE A 7 27.97 29.74 -18.76
C PHE A 7 27.99 29.34 -17.28
N ALA A 8 28.70 30.09 -16.43
CA ALA A 8 28.75 29.81 -15.00
C ALA A 8 27.39 30.00 -14.31
N VAL A 9 26.63 31.03 -14.73
CA VAL A 9 25.28 31.30 -14.20
C VAL A 9 24.28 30.21 -14.62
N VAL A 10 24.37 29.70 -15.85
CA VAL A 10 23.52 28.60 -16.33
C VAL A 10 23.80 27.29 -15.58
N ILE A 11 25.07 26.96 -15.33
CA ILE A 11 25.44 25.75 -14.57
C ILE A 11 24.95 25.84 -13.12
N MET A 12 25.03 27.02 -12.50
CA MET A 12 24.52 27.24 -11.14
C MET A 12 22.98 27.18 -11.08
N LEU A 13 22.29 27.66 -12.10
CA LEU A 13 20.82 27.56 -12.18
C LEU A 13 20.34 26.12 -12.37
N VAL A 14 21.04 25.31 -13.17
CA VAL A 14 20.72 23.88 -13.38
C VAL A 14 20.95 23.07 -12.10
N SER A 15 22.00 23.36 -11.33
CA SER A 15 22.25 22.66 -10.05
C SER A 15 21.22 23.02 -8.97
N LEU A 16 20.69 24.25 -8.94
CA LEU A 16 19.59 24.61 -8.03
C LEU A 16 18.27 23.87 -8.34
N ILE A 17 18.01 23.55 -9.60
CA ILE A 17 16.80 22.79 -10.01
C ILE A 17 16.92 21.30 -9.64
N CYS A 18 18.13 20.75 -9.60
CA CYS A 18 18.37 19.36 -9.23
C CYS A 18 18.15 19.07 -7.72
N LEU A 19 18.30 20.07 -6.84
CA LEU A 19 18.11 19.88 -5.40
C LEU A 19 16.63 19.79 -4.99
N SER A 20 15.73 20.47 -5.70
CA SER A 20 14.30 20.48 -5.36
C SER A 20 13.59 19.17 -5.71
N ALA A 21 14.06 18.43 -6.72
CA ALA A 21 13.51 17.13 -7.08
C ALA A 21 13.92 15.99 -6.13
N CYS A 22 15.00 16.16 -5.37
CA CYS A 22 15.52 15.12 -4.47
C CYS A 22 14.75 15.08 -3.13
N GLY A 23 14.08 16.18 -2.74
CA GLY A 23 13.28 16.26 -1.52
C GLY A 23 11.99 15.43 -1.59
N ALA A 24 11.23 15.53 -2.69
CA ALA A 24 9.94 14.86 -2.84
C ALA A 24 10.02 13.31 -2.86
N LEU A 25 11.11 12.76 -3.42
CA LEU A 25 11.35 11.31 -3.40
C LEU A 25 11.74 10.82 -2.00
N ARG A 26 12.52 11.60 -1.26
CA ARG A 26 12.93 11.25 0.11
C ARG A 26 11.74 11.30 1.07
N ASP A 27 10.90 12.32 0.96
CA ASP A 27 9.69 12.44 1.79
C ASP A 27 8.70 11.29 1.54
N THR A 28 8.61 10.78 0.31
CA THR A 28 7.77 9.61 -0.01
C THR A 28 8.35 8.32 0.58
N ALA A 29 9.68 8.13 0.49
CA ALA A 29 10.35 6.96 1.05
C ALA A 29 10.30 6.93 2.59
N ASP A 30 10.51 8.08 3.25
CA ASP A 30 10.46 8.20 4.70
C ASP A 30 9.04 8.00 5.24
N LYS A 31 8.01 8.50 4.53
CA LYS A 31 6.59 8.20 4.84
C LYS A 31 6.29 6.71 4.73
N ASN A 32 6.72 6.06 3.65
CA ASN A 32 6.51 4.62 3.47
C ASN A 32 7.21 3.79 4.54
N LYS A 33 8.40 4.22 4.98
CA LYS A 33 9.13 3.58 6.10
C LYS A 33 8.39 3.77 7.44
N ALA A 34 7.94 4.98 7.74
CA ALA A 34 7.23 5.29 8.99
C ALA A 34 5.85 4.59 9.07
N LEU A 35 5.14 4.49 7.95
CA LEU A 35 3.89 3.71 7.86
C LEU A 35 4.14 2.22 8.10
N ASN A 36 5.15 1.65 7.43
CA ASN A 36 5.49 0.24 7.58
C ASN A 36 5.94 -0.14 9.01
N GLU A 37 6.51 0.81 9.77
CA GLU A 37 6.91 0.61 11.17
C GLU A 37 5.75 0.71 12.16
N SER A 38 4.62 1.31 11.78
CA SER A 38 3.48 1.56 12.69
C SER A 38 2.24 0.72 12.38
N LEU A 39 2.06 0.27 11.13
CA LEU A 39 0.90 -0.50 10.73
C LEU A 39 0.99 -1.96 11.18
N PRO A 40 -0.11 -2.51 11.75
CA PRO A 40 -0.14 -3.90 12.16
C PRO A 40 -0.04 -4.87 10.98
N TYR A 41 0.59 -6.02 11.23
CA TYR A 41 0.67 -7.11 10.26
C TYR A 41 -0.55 -8.03 10.38
N TYR A 42 -1.29 -8.15 9.29
CA TYR A 42 -2.34 -9.15 9.11
C TYR A 42 -1.70 -10.45 8.61
N GLU A 43 -2.06 -11.55 9.25
CA GLU A 43 -1.61 -12.89 8.86
C GLU A 43 -2.47 -13.42 7.71
N LEU A 44 -1.84 -13.70 6.58
CA LEU A 44 -2.46 -14.38 5.44
C LEU A 44 -2.53 -15.88 5.71
N ASN A 45 -3.71 -16.48 5.55
CA ASN A 45 -3.89 -17.92 5.63
C ASN A 45 -3.09 -18.61 4.53
N ALA A 46 -2.08 -19.39 4.92
CA ALA A 46 -1.16 -20.04 3.98
C ALA A 46 -1.74 -21.29 3.29
N ALA A 47 -2.92 -21.78 3.71
CA ALA A 47 -3.55 -22.95 3.13
C ALA A 47 -4.37 -22.61 1.87
N ASN A 48 -5.05 -21.47 1.87
CA ASN A 48 -5.99 -21.08 0.82
C ASN A 48 -5.75 -19.66 0.28
N TYR A 49 -5.02 -18.79 1.00
CA TYR A 49 -4.71 -17.42 0.62
C TYR A 49 -5.94 -16.52 0.40
N ASP A 50 -7.10 -16.94 0.89
CA ASP A 50 -8.37 -16.21 0.80
C ASP A 50 -8.77 -15.55 2.14
N GLU A 51 -7.97 -15.74 3.19
CA GLU A 51 -8.27 -15.23 4.52
C GLU A 51 -7.10 -14.41 5.06
N ILE A 52 -7.43 -13.29 5.70
CA ILE A 52 -6.48 -12.51 6.49
C ILE A 52 -6.97 -12.39 7.93
N SER A 53 -6.06 -12.32 8.88
CA SER A 53 -6.43 -12.22 10.29
C SER A 53 -5.53 -11.26 11.07
N TYR A 54 -6.14 -10.55 12.01
CA TYR A 54 -5.43 -9.68 12.93
C TYR A 54 -6.23 -9.52 14.22
N ASN A 55 -5.56 -9.57 15.37
CA ASN A 55 -6.16 -9.35 16.69
C ASN A 55 -7.42 -10.20 16.97
N GLY A 56 -7.42 -11.47 16.53
CA GLY A 56 -8.54 -12.39 16.71
C GLY A 56 -9.72 -12.19 15.75
N LEU A 57 -9.66 -11.21 14.85
CA LEU A 57 -10.61 -11.04 13.75
C LEU A 57 -10.06 -11.74 12.51
N THR A 58 -10.91 -12.50 11.84
CA THR A 58 -10.60 -13.18 10.58
C THR A 58 -11.54 -12.65 9.51
N TYR A 59 -11.00 -12.28 8.36
CA TYR A 59 -11.75 -11.79 7.21
C TYR A 59 -11.55 -12.73 6.03
N THR A 60 -12.61 -12.98 5.27
CA THR A 60 -12.56 -13.72 4.01
C THR A 60 -12.56 -12.72 2.86
N ILE A 61 -11.49 -12.76 2.07
CA ILE A 61 -11.31 -11.98 0.85
C ILE A 61 -12.32 -12.47 -0.20
N THR A 62 -13.05 -11.54 -0.77
CA THR A 62 -14.06 -11.79 -1.79
C THR A 62 -13.57 -11.39 -3.18
N ASP A 63 -14.33 -11.77 -4.20
CA ASP A 63 -14.08 -11.31 -5.57
C ASP A 63 -14.54 -9.86 -5.81
N GLU A 64 -15.16 -9.18 -4.84
CA GLU A 64 -15.62 -7.80 -4.98
C GLU A 64 -14.43 -6.84 -5.06
N CYS A 65 -14.30 -6.13 -6.19
CA CYS A 65 -13.31 -5.07 -6.39
C CYS A 65 -13.90 -3.71 -5.98
N LEU A 66 -13.13 -2.96 -5.20
CA LEU A 66 -13.43 -1.61 -4.78
C LEU A 66 -12.57 -0.59 -5.53
N GLU A 67 -13.14 0.58 -5.79
CA GLU A 67 -12.43 1.72 -6.34
C GLU A 67 -11.65 2.45 -5.24
N MET A 68 -10.58 3.15 -5.62
CA MET A 68 -9.77 3.96 -4.68
C MET A 68 -10.63 4.99 -3.91
N SER A 69 -11.69 5.52 -4.53
CA SER A 69 -12.60 6.47 -3.90
C SER A 69 -13.45 5.87 -2.78
N GLU A 70 -13.52 4.54 -2.68
CA GLU A 70 -14.25 3.82 -1.63
C GLU A 70 -13.35 3.47 -0.43
N LEU A 71 -12.05 3.75 -0.52
CA LEU A 71 -11.08 3.54 0.55
C LEU A 71 -10.93 4.80 1.41
N GLN A 72 -10.68 4.60 2.71
CA GLN A 72 -10.49 5.71 3.64
C GLN A 72 -9.03 5.88 4.06
N GLU A 73 -8.44 4.93 4.81
CA GLU A 73 -7.04 5.00 5.25
C GLU A 73 -6.39 3.61 5.34
N GLU A 74 -5.06 3.55 5.23
CA GLU A 74 -4.29 2.35 5.53
C GLU A 74 -4.36 2.01 7.02
N ILE A 75 -4.86 0.82 7.35
CA ILE A 75 -5.03 0.34 8.73
C ILE A 75 -4.18 -0.88 9.06
N GLY A 76 -3.47 -1.43 8.08
CA GLY A 76 -2.63 -2.61 8.27
C GLY A 76 -1.89 -3.03 7.01
N GLN A 77 -1.17 -4.13 7.10
CA GLN A 77 -0.45 -4.70 5.97
C GLN A 77 -0.35 -6.21 6.02
N VAL A 78 -0.33 -6.83 4.85
CA VAL A 78 -0.03 -8.26 4.69
C VAL A 78 1.41 -8.46 4.24
N SER A 79 1.87 -7.67 3.27
CA SER A 79 3.27 -7.62 2.78
C SER A 79 3.84 -8.99 2.40
N LYS A 80 3.05 -9.78 1.63
CA LYS A 80 3.43 -11.11 1.14
C LYS A 80 3.50 -11.14 -0.39
N ARG A 81 4.48 -11.86 -0.92
CA ARG A 81 4.64 -12.11 -2.36
C ARG A 81 5.03 -13.56 -2.61
N PHE A 82 4.36 -14.20 -3.56
CA PHE A 82 4.65 -15.57 -3.97
C PHE A 82 4.16 -15.82 -5.41
N LYS A 83 4.56 -16.95 -5.99
CA LYS A 83 4.01 -17.43 -7.26
C LYS A 83 2.95 -18.48 -7.00
N ASN A 84 1.82 -18.40 -7.68
CA ASN A 84 0.81 -19.45 -7.62
C ASN A 84 1.26 -20.69 -8.42
N VAL A 85 0.44 -21.75 -8.41
CA VAL A 85 0.72 -23.00 -9.15
C VAL A 85 0.78 -22.81 -10.67
N ALA A 86 0.14 -21.77 -11.19
CA ALA A 86 0.20 -21.37 -12.60
C ALA A 86 1.44 -20.52 -12.94
N GLY A 87 2.26 -20.16 -11.93
CA GLY A 87 3.46 -19.34 -12.09
C GLY A 87 3.22 -17.82 -12.05
N GLU A 88 1.97 -17.40 -11.85
CA GLU A 88 1.56 -15.99 -11.76
C GLU A 88 2.01 -15.39 -10.44
N ASP A 89 2.43 -14.13 -10.48
CA ASP A 89 2.82 -13.39 -9.27
C ASP A 89 1.57 -12.97 -8.49
N PHE A 90 1.55 -13.33 -7.21
CA PHE A 90 0.59 -12.89 -6.22
C PHE A 90 1.30 -11.98 -5.22
N SER A 91 0.80 -10.75 -5.08
CA SER A 91 1.33 -9.73 -4.18
C SER A 91 0.22 -9.16 -3.33
N PHE A 92 0.30 -9.40 -2.03
CA PHE A 92 -0.55 -8.80 -1.01
C PHE A 92 0.15 -7.58 -0.40
N GLY A 93 -0.53 -6.44 -0.41
CA GLY A 93 -0.05 -5.14 0.05
C GLY A 93 -0.69 -4.70 1.36
N TYR A 94 -1.16 -3.44 1.37
CA TYR A 94 -1.82 -2.82 2.51
C TYR A 94 -3.28 -3.28 2.67
N VAL A 95 -3.77 -3.13 3.91
CA VAL A 95 -5.18 -3.29 4.29
C VAL A 95 -5.73 -1.89 4.58
N TYR A 96 -6.91 -1.59 4.07
CA TYR A 96 -7.57 -0.30 4.14
C TYR A 96 -8.92 -0.41 4.85
N SER A 97 -9.30 0.64 5.58
CA SER A 97 -10.70 0.84 5.95
C SER A 97 -11.51 1.29 4.74
N ILE A 98 -12.81 0.95 4.74
CA ILE A 98 -13.74 1.28 3.66
C ILE A 98 -14.65 2.42 4.13
N VAL A 99 -14.91 3.38 3.23
CA VAL A 99 -15.74 4.55 3.53
C VAL A 99 -17.12 4.12 4.03
N ASN A 100 -17.53 4.64 5.20
CA ASN A 100 -18.80 4.35 5.87
C ASN A 100 -19.04 2.86 6.24
N VAL A 101 -17.98 2.06 6.34
CA VAL A 101 -18.05 0.66 6.78
C VAL A 101 -17.16 0.48 8.01
N ASP A 102 -17.73 -0.09 9.07
CA ASP A 102 -16.94 -0.39 10.28
C ASP A 102 -15.97 -1.55 10.02
N ILE A 103 -14.74 -1.41 10.52
CA ILE A 103 -13.68 -2.41 10.33
C ILE A 103 -14.04 -3.77 10.90
N SER A 104 -14.92 -3.85 11.90
CA SER A 104 -15.42 -5.13 12.44
C SER A 104 -16.35 -5.87 11.48
N ASN A 105 -16.80 -5.22 10.40
CA ASN A 105 -17.65 -5.83 9.37
C ASN A 105 -16.86 -6.16 8.11
N ALA A 106 -16.09 -5.21 7.58
CA ALA A 106 -15.29 -5.44 6.36
C ALA A 106 -14.11 -4.47 6.25
N VAL A 107 -13.09 -4.93 5.50
CA VAL A 107 -11.89 -4.17 5.14
C VAL A 107 -11.58 -4.37 3.67
N ALA A 108 -10.67 -3.58 3.10
CA ALA A 108 -10.17 -3.79 1.74
C ALA A 108 -8.71 -4.20 1.75
N VAL A 109 -8.32 -5.12 0.88
CA VAL A 109 -6.96 -5.67 0.79
C VAL A 109 -6.41 -5.39 -0.60
N ASN A 110 -5.22 -4.81 -0.67
CA ASN A 110 -4.53 -4.64 -1.94
C ASN A 110 -3.93 -5.99 -2.40
N ILE A 111 -4.39 -6.50 -3.53
CA ILE A 111 -3.91 -7.74 -4.16
C ILE A 111 -3.61 -7.42 -5.62
N ASN A 112 -2.35 -7.53 -6.02
CA ASN A 112 -1.91 -7.26 -7.40
C ASN A 112 -2.36 -5.89 -7.97
N ASN A 113 -2.34 -4.85 -7.12
CA ASN A 113 -2.81 -3.48 -7.42
C ASN A 113 -4.34 -3.32 -7.57
N GLU A 114 -5.13 -4.33 -7.24
CA GLU A 114 -6.58 -4.24 -7.10
C GLU A 114 -6.96 -4.23 -5.62
N TYR A 115 -8.05 -3.54 -5.27
CA TYR A 115 -8.55 -3.49 -3.90
C TYR A 115 -9.71 -4.47 -3.76
N ARG A 116 -9.46 -5.61 -3.13
CA ARG A 116 -10.47 -6.65 -2.90
C ARG A 116 -11.10 -6.47 -1.53
N LYS A 117 -12.42 -6.48 -1.46
CA LYS A 117 -13.14 -6.43 -0.18
C LYS A 117 -12.98 -7.75 0.56
N ALA A 118 -12.79 -7.68 1.87
CA ALA A 118 -12.74 -8.82 2.77
C ALA A 118 -13.77 -8.64 3.89
N ASP A 119 -14.74 -9.55 3.97
CA ASP A 119 -15.82 -9.52 4.95
C ASP A 119 -15.41 -10.31 6.20
N ILE A 120 -15.86 -9.87 7.39
CA ILE A 120 -15.61 -10.58 8.64
C ILE A 120 -16.19 -12.00 8.59
N LYS A 121 -15.38 -12.98 8.96
CA LYS A 121 -15.80 -14.36 9.14
C LYS A 121 -16.44 -14.50 10.52
N ASN A 122 -17.76 -14.48 10.57
CA ASN A 122 -18.48 -14.79 11.80
C ASN A 122 -18.27 -16.28 12.13
N ASN A 123 -17.74 -16.56 13.32
CA ASN A 123 -17.62 -17.93 13.85
C ASN A 123 -18.98 -18.43 14.38
N ASP A 124 -20.07 -18.17 13.66
CA ASP A 124 -21.40 -18.70 13.99
C ASP A 124 -21.56 -20.10 13.37
N GLU A 125 -20.76 -21.06 13.84
CA GLU A 125 -21.04 -22.51 13.77
C GLU A 125 -20.52 -23.25 15.02
#